data_AF-A0A5C2S819-F1
#
_entry.id   AF-A0A5C2S819-F1
#
_cell.length_a   1.000
_cell.length_b   1.000
_cell.length_c   1.000
_cell.angle_alpha   90.00
_cell.angle_beta   90.00
_cell.angle_gamma   90.00
#
_symmetry.space_group_name_H-M   'P 1'
#
loop_
_entity.id
_entity.type
_entity.pdbx_description
1 polymer ?
#
loop_
_entity_poly.entity_id
_entity_poly.type
_entity_poly.pdbx_seq_one_letter_code
_entity_poly.pdbx_strand_id
1 'polypeptide(L)'
;MTSPTSAKHSRSNTPSRPMRSELEEFAERCRAWYYQQDDDAGRIMTQTLATLPPSQRAPFARLQASIRSAYHASVSARRDAEFKAHLNATKPGGSLMPHSRANPKGPLAKKERYERLDRFIRTWCTMGMPGTKPFFQGLWAVMRLQVIPQDLGGAGPYRIEWEIDDAVFKESAGKDFMLEAIDVLKGVLAFEETTSLSRTPSTISSANNFPTSTPLSPIHSRSQSQPLPSERTPTGRSQKPPPIASTTQTRRPRAPSDPFLDTSTLSTSYSSAQTGMSHLSTSGSSAADEPVTPTTPLGEVDDLFAPAPQPNPNRDFCDSDGYLRTWTAPDLPNPELLNLLTLFPPFIARNALPRFPATSASRRLADIEEGLEEEGRKEISVGTGTMWLGSKRRVDGWQGGWWTRFKLWLARVFC
;
A
#
# COMPACT_ATOMS: atom_id res chain seq x y z
N MET A 1 -57.71 22.18 -61.05
CA MET A 1 -56.48 21.40 -60.81
C MET A 1 -55.51 22.28 -60.04
N THR A 2 -55.11 21.87 -58.85
CA THR A 2 -54.24 22.65 -57.95
C THR A 2 -53.49 21.66 -57.06
N SER A 3 -52.19 21.48 -57.31
CA SER A 3 -51.36 20.53 -56.58
C SER A 3 -50.80 21.17 -55.30
N PRO A 4 -50.90 20.52 -54.13
CA PRO A 4 -50.30 21.03 -52.90
C PRO A 4 -48.77 20.93 -52.95
N THR A 5 -48.08 21.92 -52.40
CA THR A 5 -46.61 21.93 -52.26
C THR A 5 -46.16 20.93 -51.20
N SER A 6 -45.11 20.16 -51.50
CA SER A 6 -44.59 19.15 -50.58
C SER A 6 -43.90 19.77 -49.36
N ALA A 7 -44.12 19.17 -48.18
CA ALA A 7 -43.46 19.58 -46.96
C ALA A 7 -41.95 19.31 -47.05
N LYS A 8 -41.13 20.29 -46.66
CA LYS A 8 -39.68 20.08 -46.52
C LYS A 8 -39.41 19.16 -45.34
N HIS A 9 -38.91 17.96 -45.61
CA HIS A 9 -38.51 17.02 -44.56
C HIS A 9 -37.48 17.65 -43.62
N SER A 10 -37.72 17.51 -42.32
CA SER A 10 -36.71 17.80 -41.30
C SER A 10 -35.53 16.86 -41.51
N ARG A 11 -34.31 17.40 -41.65
CA ARG A 11 -33.09 16.59 -41.66
C ARG A 11 -32.78 16.19 -40.22
N SER A 12 -32.45 14.92 -40.02
CA SER A 12 -31.91 14.44 -38.74
C SER A 12 -30.62 15.19 -38.42
N ASN A 13 -30.61 15.92 -37.30
CA ASN A 13 -29.37 16.47 -36.75
C ASN A 13 -28.53 15.32 -36.20
N THR A 14 -27.65 14.76 -37.03
CA THR A 14 -26.53 13.92 -36.58
C THR A 14 -25.79 14.69 -35.47
N PRO A 15 -25.58 14.12 -34.28
CA PRO A 15 -24.93 14.85 -33.19
C PRO A 15 -23.53 15.26 -33.61
N SER A 16 -23.27 16.57 -33.65
CA SER A 16 -21.96 17.09 -34.00
C SER A 16 -20.93 16.60 -32.98
N ARG A 17 -19.86 15.98 -33.49
CA ARG A 17 -18.67 15.66 -32.72
C ARG A 17 -18.13 16.99 -32.15
N PRO A 18 -17.82 17.10 -30.84
CA PRO A 18 -17.27 18.33 -30.29
C PRO A 18 -15.98 18.70 -31.03
N MET A 19 -15.77 20.00 -31.24
CA MET A 19 -14.65 20.48 -32.04
C MET A 19 -13.33 20.26 -31.29
N ARG A 20 -12.26 19.95 -32.03
CA ARG A 20 -10.92 19.70 -31.44
C ARG A 20 -10.44 20.89 -30.60
N SER A 21 -10.74 22.11 -31.04
CA SER A 21 -10.50 23.37 -30.32
C SER A 21 -11.26 23.50 -29.00
N GLU A 22 -12.53 23.10 -28.93
CA GLU A 22 -13.35 23.17 -27.70
C GLU A 22 -12.80 22.23 -26.62
N LEU A 23 -12.33 21.04 -27.03
CA LEU A 23 -11.65 20.10 -26.14
C LEU A 23 -10.28 20.63 -25.70
N GLU A 24 -9.54 21.30 -26.59
CA GLU A 24 -8.21 21.83 -26.29
C GLU A 24 -8.27 23.03 -25.32
N GLU A 25 -9.16 24.00 -25.52
CA GLU A 25 -9.39 25.07 -24.54
C GLU A 25 -9.85 24.49 -23.19
N PHE A 26 -10.77 23.52 -23.20
CA PHE A 26 -11.20 22.86 -21.97
C PHE A 26 -10.05 22.12 -21.27
N ALA A 27 -9.11 21.53 -22.01
CA ALA A 27 -7.89 20.96 -21.45
C ALA A 27 -7.00 22.02 -20.80
N GLU A 28 -6.87 23.21 -21.39
CA GLU A 28 -6.15 24.34 -20.78
C GLU A 28 -6.82 24.81 -19.48
N ARG A 29 -8.15 24.98 -19.45
CA ARG A 29 -8.87 25.33 -18.22
C ARG A 29 -8.69 24.27 -17.13
N CYS A 30 -8.74 22.98 -17.49
CA CYS A 30 -8.44 21.88 -16.56
C CYS A 30 -7.00 21.96 -16.01
N ARG A 31 -6.00 22.25 -16.86
CA ARG A 31 -4.60 22.37 -16.45
C ARG A 31 -4.37 23.60 -15.56
N ALA A 32 -4.97 24.75 -15.87
CA ALA A 32 -4.89 25.96 -15.06
C ALA A 32 -5.46 25.73 -13.65
N TRP A 33 -6.67 25.18 -13.54
CA TRP A 33 -7.25 24.80 -12.25
C TRP A 33 -6.36 23.81 -11.48
N TYR A 34 -5.98 22.67 -12.06
CA TYR A 34 -5.24 21.64 -11.32
C TYR A 34 -3.79 22.02 -10.98
N TYR A 35 -3.03 22.61 -11.90
CA TYR A 35 -1.61 22.88 -11.70
C TYR A 35 -1.30 24.30 -11.20
N GLN A 36 -2.14 25.29 -11.52
CA GLN A 36 -1.91 26.70 -11.19
C GLN A 36 -2.83 27.21 -10.06
N GLN A 37 -3.85 26.43 -9.68
CA GLN A 37 -4.88 26.78 -8.69
C GLN A 37 -5.69 28.03 -9.09
N ASP A 38 -5.93 28.19 -10.39
CA ASP A 38 -6.78 29.26 -10.94
C ASP A 38 -8.28 28.96 -10.72
N ASP A 39 -8.88 29.67 -9.75
CA ASP A 39 -10.30 29.58 -9.40
C ASP A 39 -11.25 29.91 -10.56
N ASP A 40 -10.87 30.78 -11.50
CA ASP A 40 -11.76 31.17 -12.61
C ASP A 40 -11.80 30.07 -13.68
N ALA A 41 -10.64 29.50 -14.03
CA ALA A 41 -10.58 28.30 -14.86
C ALA A 41 -11.38 27.12 -14.27
N GLY A 42 -11.41 26.98 -12.94
CA GLY A 42 -12.24 25.99 -12.24
C GLY A 42 -13.74 26.21 -12.41
N ARG A 43 -14.19 27.47 -12.33
CA ARG A 43 -15.58 27.87 -12.58
C ARG A 43 -15.97 27.63 -14.03
N ILE A 44 -15.15 28.07 -14.98
CA ILE A 44 -15.36 27.88 -16.42
C ILE A 44 -15.45 26.37 -16.75
N MET A 45 -14.49 25.56 -16.30
CA MET A 45 -14.50 24.10 -16.47
C MET A 45 -15.81 23.47 -15.95
N THR A 46 -16.27 23.88 -14.77
CA THR A 46 -17.51 23.35 -14.16
C THR A 46 -18.76 23.80 -14.94
N GLN A 47 -18.78 25.06 -15.38
CA GLN A 47 -19.85 25.63 -16.20
C GLN A 47 -19.95 24.93 -17.56
N THR A 48 -18.83 24.70 -18.26
CA THR A 48 -18.81 23.97 -19.54
C THR A 48 -19.38 22.56 -19.40
N LEU A 49 -19.00 21.82 -18.36
CA LEU A 49 -19.57 20.49 -18.12
C LEU A 49 -21.09 20.54 -17.83
N ALA A 50 -21.56 21.58 -17.13
CA ALA A 50 -22.98 21.75 -16.82
C ALA A 50 -23.83 22.13 -18.06
N THR A 51 -23.34 23.04 -18.91
CA THR A 51 -24.07 23.52 -20.10
C THR A 51 -24.04 22.55 -21.28
N LEU A 52 -23.02 21.70 -21.39
CA LEU A 52 -22.90 20.71 -22.47
C LEU A 52 -24.09 19.72 -22.51
N PRO A 53 -24.67 19.43 -23.69
CA PRO A 53 -25.67 18.39 -23.87
C PRO A 53 -25.17 17.01 -23.41
N PRO A 54 -26.05 16.13 -22.86
CA PRO A 54 -25.65 14.81 -22.37
C PRO A 54 -24.88 13.95 -23.39
N SER A 55 -25.23 14.04 -24.68
CA SER A 55 -24.57 13.35 -25.79
C SER A 55 -23.12 13.81 -26.05
N GLN A 56 -22.78 15.05 -25.70
CA GLN A 56 -21.45 15.65 -25.91
C GLN A 56 -20.60 15.71 -24.65
N ARG A 57 -21.17 15.45 -23.46
CA ARG A 57 -20.46 15.56 -22.17
C ARG A 57 -19.36 14.50 -21.95
N ALA A 58 -19.48 13.32 -22.56
CA ALA A 58 -18.59 12.18 -22.27
C ALA A 58 -17.10 12.39 -22.65
N PRO A 59 -16.74 12.95 -23.84
CA PRO A 59 -15.36 13.32 -24.15
C PRO A 59 -14.73 14.30 -23.15
N PHE A 60 -15.44 15.37 -22.78
CA PHE A 60 -14.97 16.36 -21.81
C PHE A 60 -14.78 15.75 -20.42
N ALA A 61 -15.68 14.88 -19.97
CA ALA A 61 -15.55 14.18 -18.70
C ALA A 61 -14.34 13.23 -18.67
N ARG A 62 -14.07 12.49 -19.77
CA ARG A 62 -12.87 11.65 -19.91
C ARG A 62 -11.59 12.48 -19.89
N LEU A 63 -11.58 13.61 -20.58
CA LEU A 63 -10.45 14.53 -20.65
C LEU A 63 -10.15 15.16 -19.27
N GLN A 64 -11.18 15.62 -18.54
CA GLN A 64 -11.03 16.11 -17.18
C GLN A 64 -10.48 15.02 -16.24
N ALA A 65 -10.99 13.78 -16.35
CA ALA A 65 -10.53 12.66 -15.54
C ALA A 65 -9.07 12.27 -15.85
N SER A 66 -8.66 12.30 -17.12
CA SER A 66 -7.28 12.06 -17.55
C SER A 66 -6.32 13.11 -16.99
N ILE A 67 -6.64 14.41 -17.15
CA ILE A 67 -5.81 15.51 -16.62
C ILE A 67 -5.75 15.46 -15.09
N ARG A 68 -6.85 15.13 -14.40
CA ARG A 68 -6.87 14.94 -12.94
C ARG A 68 -6.00 13.76 -12.50
N SER A 69 -6.03 12.65 -13.24
CA SER A 69 -5.18 11.47 -12.98
C SER A 69 -3.69 11.81 -13.17
N ALA A 70 -3.34 12.45 -14.28
CA ALA A 70 -1.98 12.92 -14.56
C ALA A 70 -1.48 13.93 -13.50
N TYR A 71 -2.35 14.81 -13.00
CA TYR A 71 -2.06 15.70 -11.90
C TYR A 71 -1.71 14.91 -10.62
N HIS A 72 -2.60 14.01 -10.15
CA HIS A 72 -2.34 13.22 -8.95
C HIS A 72 -1.10 12.33 -9.08
N ALA A 73 -0.86 11.72 -10.25
CA ALA A 73 0.36 10.96 -10.54
C ALA A 73 1.62 11.84 -10.44
N SER A 74 1.60 13.05 -11.00
CA SER A 74 2.72 14.00 -10.90
C SER A 74 2.96 14.49 -9.46
N VAL A 75 1.89 14.67 -8.68
CA VAL A 75 1.98 15.04 -7.26
C VAL A 75 2.55 13.90 -6.41
N SER A 76 2.18 12.65 -6.67
CA SER A 76 2.81 11.51 -6.00
C SER A 76 4.26 11.38 -6.40
N ALA A 77 4.57 11.36 -7.71
CA ALA A 77 5.94 11.23 -8.21
C ALA A 77 6.88 12.31 -7.62
N ARG A 78 6.39 13.55 -7.43
CA ARG A 78 7.12 14.60 -6.70
C ARG A 78 7.35 14.22 -5.23
N ARG A 79 6.32 13.77 -4.51
CA ARG A 79 6.42 13.35 -3.11
C ARG A 79 7.36 12.14 -2.93
N ASP A 80 7.30 11.18 -3.85
CA ASP A 80 8.19 10.01 -3.89
C ASP A 80 9.65 10.41 -4.17
N ALA A 81 9.88 11.39 -5.05
CA ALA A 81 11.20 11.95 -5.29
C ALA A 81 11.73 12.74 -4.08
N GLU A 82 10.91 13.57 -3.43
CA GLU A 82 11.28 14.29 -2.20
C GLU A 82 11.62 13.33 -1.05
N PHE A 83 10.79 12.29 -0.84
CA PHE A 83 11.04 11.24 0.14
C PHE A 83 12.38 10.53 -0.12
N LYS A 84 12.59 10.03 -1.35
CA LYS A 84 13.82 9.31 -1.73
C LYS A 84 15.06 10.22 -1.68
N ALA A 85 14.94 11.50 -2.02
CA ALA A 85 16.03 12.46 -1.94
C ALA A 85 16.45 12.74 -0.48
N HIS A 86 15.49 13.05 0.41
CA HIS A 86 15.78 13.31 1.82
C HIS A 86 16.32 12.07 2.52
N LEU A 87 15.70 10.91 2.29
CA LEU A 87 16.15 9.62 2.83
C LEU A 87 17.60 9.29 2.41
N ASN A 88 17.97 9.52 1.15
CA ASN A 88 19.34 9.29 0.67
C ASN A 88 20.35 10.32 1.19
N ALA A 89 19.94 11.57 1.41
CA ALA A 89 20.78 12.64 1.94
C ALA A 89 21.08 12.46 3.44
N THR A 90 20.08 12.06 4.23
CA THR A 90 20.24 11.73 5.65
C THR A 90 21.09 10.47 5.80
N LYS A 91 22.15 10.53 6.62
CA LYS A 91 22.98 9.36 6.99
C LYS A 91 22.60 8.86 8.38
N PRO A 92 22.74 7.56 8.71
CA PRO A 92 22.51 7.05 10.06
C PRO A 92 23.36 7.80 11.11
N GLY A 93 22.71 8.42 12.10
CA GLY A 93 23.37 9.27 13.10
C GLY A 93 23.94 10.60 12.57
N GLY A 94 23.65 10.95 11.31
CA GLY A 94 24.22 12.09 10.59
C GLY A 94 23.71 13.47 11.00
N SER A 95 22.53 13.55 11.62
CA SER A 95 21.83 14.79 11.99
C SER A 95 22.05 15.24 13.44
N LEU A 96 22.89 14.49 14.17
CA LEU A 96 23.45 14.93 15.45
C LEU A 96 24.49 16.02 15.23
N MET A 97 24.64 16.95 16.19
CA MET A 97 25.63 18.02 16.11
C MET A 97 27.07 17.47 15.98
N PRO A 98 28.02 18.19 15.35
CA PRO A 98 29.37 17.68 15.08
C PRO A 98 30.10 17.11 16.32
N HIS A 99 30.00 17.77 17.47
CA HIS A 99 30.57 17.30 18.74
C HIS A 99 29.93 15.99 19.25
N SER A 100 28.64 15.79 18.96
CA SER A 100 27.91 14.57 19.32
C SER A 100 28.26 13.41 18.37
N ARG A 101 28.46 13.70 17.08
CA ARG A 101 28.91 12.72 16.08
C ARG A 101 30.34 12.23 16.32
N ALA A 102 31.21 13.07 16.90
CA ALA A 102 32.57 12.67 17.28
C ALA A 102 32.60 11.59 18.38
N ASN A 103 31.57 11.51 19.23
CA ASN A 103 31.41 10.42 20.20
C ASN A 103 29.92 10.01 20.31
N PRO A 104 29.42 9.16 19.38
CA PRO A 104 27.99 8.86 19.28
C PRO A 104 27.46 8.03 20.46
N LYS A 105 28.32 7.45 21.29
CA LYS A 105 27.98 6.75 22.54
C LYS A 105 28.17 7.64 23.79
N GLY A 106 28.70 8.85 23.65
CA GLY A 106 28.96 9.81 24.72
C GLY A 106 27.69 10.51 25.23
N PRO A 107 27.73 11.13 26.43
CA PRO A 107 26.54 11.69 27.09
C PRO A 107 25.87 12.82 26.30
N LEU A 108 26.64 13.62 25.54
CA LEU A 108 26.08 14.68 24.69
C LEU A 108 25.19 14.12 23.57
N ALA A 109 25.66 13.08 22.87
CA ALA A 109 24.88 12.41 21.83
C ALA A 109 23.60 11.76 22.39
N LYS A 110 23.66 11.20 23.60
CA LYS A 110 22.50 10.63 24.30
C LYS A 110 21.46 11.69 24.67
N LYS A 111 21.94 12.82 25.22
CA LYS A 111 21.10 13.98 25.53
C LYS A 111 20.43 14.52 24.26
N GLU A 112 21.19 14.70 23.20
CA GLU A 112 20.67 15.21 21.92
C GLU A 112 19.64 14.26 21.29
N ARG A 113 19.89 12.94 21.28
CA ARG A 113 18.89 11.95 20.84
C ARG A 113 17.60 12.02 21.64
N TYR A 114 17.70 12.16 22.97
CA TYR A 114 16.55 12.34 23.85
C TYR A 114 15.78 13.64 23.55
N GLU A 115 16.47 14.78 23.43
CA GLU A 115 15.85 16.09 23.17
C GLU A 115 15.26 16.23 21.75
N ARG A 116 15.78 15.49 20.77
CA ARG A 116 15.20 15.40 19.42
C ARG A 116 13.97 14.48 19.42
N LEU A 117 14.06 13.29 20.00
CA LEU A 117 12.94 12.34 20.06
C LEU A 117 11.78 12.85 20.92
N ASP A 118 12.06 13.53 22.04
CA ASP A 118 11.03 14.13 22.91
C ASP A 118 10.21 15.17 22.15
N ARG A 119 10.86 16.06 21.39
CA ARG A 119 10.19 17.03 20.51
C ARG A 119 9.33 16.33 19.46
N PHE A 120 9.89 15.38 18.71
CA PHE A 120 9.19 14.67 17.65
C PHE A 120 7.94 13.93 18.17
N ILE A 121 8.04 13.27 19.32
CA ILE A 121 6.91 12.62 19.99
C ILE A 121 5.89 13.67 20.49
N ARG A 122 6.32 14.78 21.10
CA ARG A 122 5.40 15.86 21.53
C ARG A 122 4.67 16.53 20.38
N THR A 123 5.33 16.72 19.24
CA THR A 123 4.72 17.28 18.03
C THR A 123 3.72 16.28 17.44
N TRP A 124 4.17 15.09 17.06
CA TRP A 124 3.43 14.21 16.15
C TRP A 124 2.71 13.04 16.82
N CYS A 125 3.02 12.68 18.06
CA CYS A 125 2.36 11.59 18.80
C CYS A 125 1.35 12.15 19.83
N THR A 126 0.35 12.88 19.34
CA THR A 126 -0.70 13.51 20.18
C THR A 126 -2.07 12.85 19.98
N MET A 127 -3.00 13.08 20.93
CA MET A 127 -4.39 12.61 20.79
C MET A 127 -5.12 13.19 19.57
N GLY A 128 -4.72 14.37 19.10
CA GLY A 128 -5.32 15.03 17.94
C GLY A 128 -4.85 14.47 16.59
N MET A 129 -3.79 13.64 16.56
CA MET A 129 -3.24 13.07 15.33
C MET A 129 -3.29 11.53 15.35
N PRO A 130 -4.46 10.93 15.04
CA PRO A 130 -4.59 9.48 14.98
C PRO A 130 -3.82 8.84 13.81
N GLY A 131 -3.55 9.58 12.71
CA GLY A 131 -2.89 9.05 11.52
C GLY A 131 -1.43 8.61 11.70
N THR A 132 -0.71 9.23 12.65
CA THR A 132 0.68 8.87 13.02
C THR A 132 0.75 7.83 14.13
N LYS A 133 -0.34 7.61 14.89
CA LYS A 133 -0.37 6.70 16.04
C LYS A 133 0.14 5.27 15.72
N PRO A 134 -0.21 4.63 14.60
CA PRO A 134 0.30 3.30 14.27
C PRO A 134 1.83 3.27 14.08
N PHE A 135 2.40 4.30 13.44
CA PHE A 135 3.85 4.44 13.30
C PHE A 135 4.55 4.53 14.66
N PHE A 136 4.00 5.32 15.59
CA PHE A 136 4.54 5.42 16.96
C PHE A 136 4.35 4.14 17.78
N GLN A 137 3.30 3.35 17.53
CA GLN A 137 3.14 2.01 18.12
C GLN A 137 4.21 1.02 17.61
N GLY A 138 4.50 1.01 16.31
CA GLY A 138 5.58 0.20 15.72
C GLY A 138 6.95 0.59 16.28
N LEU A 139 7.28 1.89 16.25
CA LEU A 139 8.56 2.40 16.78
C LEU A 139 8.76 2.06 18.26
N TRP A 140 7.73 2.27 19.10
CA TRP A 140 7.77 1.88 20.51
C TRP A 140 8.00 0.38 20.69
N ALA A 141 7.30 -0.46 19.91
CA ALA A 141 7.43 -1.91 20.00
C ALA A 141 8.82 -2.40 19.61
N VAL A 142 9.39 -1.88 18.52
CA VAL A 142 10.78 -2.17 18.12
C VAL A 142 11.74 -1.79 19.26
N MET A 143 11.68 -0.56 19.76
CA MET A 143 12.57 -0.11 20.85
C MET A 143 12.36 -0.92 22.14
N ARG A 144 11.14 -1.36 22.43
CA ARG A 144 10.80 -2.15 23.63
C ARG A 144 11.23 -3.61 23.53
N LEU A 145 11.06 -4.25 22.38
CA LEU A 145 11.54 -5.61 22.13
C LEU A 145 13.06 -5.67 22.06
N GLN A 146 13.70 -4.58 21.60
CA GLN A 146 15.16 -4.47 21.53
C GLN A 146 15.83 -4.50 22.91
N VAL A 147 15.13 -4.17 23.99
CA VAL A 147 15.64 -4.28 25.38
C VAL A 147 15.22 -5.56 26.11
N ILE A 148 14.32 -6.38 25.54
CA ILE A 148 13.85 -7.62 26.15
C ILE A 148 14.80 -8.79 25.78
N PRO A 149 15.14 -9.68 26.72
CA PRO A 149 15.93 -10.89 26.45
C PRO A 149 15.24 -11.87 25.48
N GLN A 150 16.04 -12.64 24.72
CA GLN A 150 15.54 -13.57 23.70
C GLN A 150 14.74 -14.75 24.30
N ASP A 151 15.11 -15.23 25.49
CA ASP A 151 14.36 -16.24 26.24
C ASP A 151 12.99 -15.75 26.72
N LEU A 152 12.78 -14.43 26.75
CA LEU A 152 11.49 -13.78 27.02
C LEU A 152 10.82 -13.23 25.75
N GLY A 153 11.24 -13.69 24.56
CA GLY A 153 10.67 -13.29 23.28
C GLY A 153 10.95 -11.84 22.86
N GLY A 154 12.04 -11.25 23.37
CA GLY A 154 12.64 -10.03 22.80
C GLY A 154 13.75 -10.36 21.81
N ALA A 155 14.49 -9.33 21.38
CA ALA A 155 15.57 -9.50 20.40
C ALA A 155 16.93 -9.87 21.01
N GLY A 156 17.14 -9.57 22.30
CA GLY A 156 18.40 -9.86 23.00
C GLY A 156 19.64 -9.33 22.25
N PRO A 157 20.55 -10.22 21.78
CA PRO A 157 21.79 -9.85 21.09
C PRO A 157 21.61 -9.51 19.60
N TYR A 158 20.43 -9.74 19.02
CA TYR A 158 20.12 -9.44 17.61
C TYR A 158 19.48 -8.06 17.48
N ARG A 159 19.62 -7.44 16.31
CA ARG A 159 18.92 -6.21 15.93
C ARG A 159 17.60 -6.59 15.26
N ILE A 160 16.53 -5.87 15.58
CA ILE A 160 15.22 -6.07 14.93
C ILE A 160 15.27 -5.47 13.53
N GLU A 161 14.69 -6.18 12.56
CA GLU A 161 14.37 -5.65 11.24
C GLU A 161 12.86 -5.33 11.22
N TRP A 162 12.50 -4.09 10.87
CA TRP A 162 11.12 -3.57 10.88
C TRP A 162 10.76 -3.06 9.49
N GLU A 163 9.88 -3.77 8.80
CA GLU A 163 9.41 -3.41 7.46
C GLU A 163 8.19 -2.49 7.53
N ILE A 164 8.25 -1.40 6.75
CA ILE A 164 7.25 -0.34 6.69
C ILE A 164 7.09 0.05 5.22
N ASP A 165 5.86 0.36 4.78
CA ASP A 165 5.63 1.03 3.50
C ASP A 165 6.06 2.51 3.58
N ASP A 166 6.79 3.00 2.57
CA ASP A 166 7.09 4.42 2.38
C ASP A 166 5.82 5.32 2.44
N ALA A 167 4.63 4.80 2.12
CA ALA A 167 3.32 5.46 2.31
C ALA A 167 3.11 5.99 3.73
N VAL A 168 3.56 5.28 4.76
CA VAL A 168 3.42 5.67 6.18
C VAL A 168 4.09 7.00 6.47
N PHE A 169 5.25 7.25 5.84
CA PHE A 169 5.95 8.53 5.97
C PHE A 169 5.31 9.62 5.11
N LYS A 170 4.90 9.27 3.89
CA LYS A 170 4.35 10.18 2.88
C LYS A 170 2.96 10.73 3.23
N GLU A 171 2.14 9.98 3.96
CA GLU A 171 0.69 10.22 4.04
C GLU A 171 0.14 10.43 5.46
N SER A 172 0.75 9.85 6.52
CA SER A 172 0.19 9.90 7.88
C SER A 172 -0.03 11.30 8.47
N ALA A 173 0.81 12.28 8.14
CA ALA A 173 0.68 13.68 8.58
C ALA A 173 1.41 14.70 7.66
N GLY A 174 1.56 14.37 6.37
CA GLY A 174 2.13 15.29 5.37
C GLY A 174 3.66 15.47 5.44
N LYS A 175 4.14 16.51 4.74
CA LYS A 175 5.56 16.69 4.40
C LYS A 175 6.46 16.93 5.61
N ASP A 176 6.03 17.72 6.59
CA ASP A 176 6.89 18.05 7.72
C ASP A 176 7.11 16.84 8.64
N PHE A 177 6.06 16.03 8.84
CA PHE A 177 6.18 14.72 9.48
C PHE A 177 7.12 13.78 8.71
N MET A 178 6.98 13.70 7.39
CA MET A 178 7.84 12.88 6.53
C MET A 178 9.33 13.23 6.72
N LEU A 179 9.66 14.53 6.73
CA LEU A 179 11.03 15.02 6.86
C LEU A 179 11.58 14.83 8.28
N GLU A 180 10.80 15.13 9.33
CA GLU A 180 11.22 14.97 10.72
C GLU A 180 11.30 13.49 11.13
N ALA A 181 10.43 12.62 10.63
CA ALA A 181 10.48 11.18 10.90
C ALA A 181 11.73 10.52 10.32
N ILE A 182 12.15 10.90 9.10
CA ILE A 182 13.41 10.47 8.50
C ILE A 182 14.60 11.01 9.30
N ASP A 183 14.58 12.29 9.68
CA ASP A 183 15.65 12.88 10.49
C ASP A 183 15.77 12.18 11.85
N VAL A 184 14.66 11.86 12.50
CA VAL A 184 14.65 11.26 13.84
C VAL A 184 15.02 9.77 13.80
N LEU A 185 14.46 8.97 12.89
CA LEU A 185 14.84 7.56 12.76
C LEU A 185 16.27 7.39 12.26
N LYS A 186 16.57 7.93 11.08
CA LYS A 186 17.87 7.73 10.43
C LYS A 186 18.90 8.72 11.00
N GLY A 187 18.64 10.01 10.89
CA GLY A 187 19.59 11.08 11.22
C GLY A 187 19.99 11.16 12.70
N VAL A 188 19.07 10.89 13.63
CA VAL A 188 19.27 11.05 15.08
C VAL A 188 19.46 9.71 15.78
N LEU A 189 18.50 8.79 15.66
CA LEU A 189 18.54 7.49 16.33
C LEU A 189 19.49 6.48 15.67
N ALA A 190 19.89 6.70 14.42
CA ALA A 190 20.75 5.81 13.63
C ALA A 190 20.13 4.43 13.32
N PHE A 191 18.83 4.40 12.98
CA PHE A 191 18.29 3.30 12.18
C PHE A 191 19.02 3.25 10.82
N GLU A 192 19.21 2.04 10.30
CA GLU A 192 19.69 1.81 8.92
C GLU A 192 18.50 1.36 8.08
N GLU A 193 18.21 2.00 6.95
CA GLU A 193 17.23 1.46 6.00
C GLU A 193 17.89 0.56 4.97
N THR A 194 17.11 -0.36 4.43
CA THR A 194 17.40 -1.08 3.20
C THR A 194 16.08 -1.16 2.43
N THR A 195 16.07 -0.78 1.15
CA THR A 195 14.92 -1.11 0.28
C THR A 195 14.75 -2.62 0.31
N SER A 196 13.56 -3.12 0.67
CA SER A 196 13.27 -4.54 0.52
C SER A 196 13.29 -4.82 -0.98
N LEU A 197 14.36 -5.45 -1.47
CA LEU A 197 14.42 -5.90 -2.86
C LEU A 197 13.26 -6.87 -3.03
N SER A 198 12.38 -6.61 -4.01
CA SER A 198 11.04 -7.20 -4.05
C SER A 198 11.06 -8.71 -3.87
N ARG A 199 10.01 -9.23 -3.20
CA ARG A 199 9.78 -10.66 -2.96
C ARG A 199 9.57 -11.37 -4.29
N THR A 200 10.65 -11.63 -5.01
CA THR A 200 10.65 -12.44 -6.21
C THR A 200 10.13 -13.84 -5.87
N PRO A 201 9.14 -14.37 -6.61
CA PRO A 201 8.84 -15.79 -6.53
C PRO A 201 10.12 -16.55 -6.93
N SER A 202 10.61 -17.38 -6.01
CA SER A 202 12.00 -17.85 -5.99
C SER A 202 12.30 -18.89 -7.06
N THR A 203 12.48 -18.42 -8.30
CA THR A 203 13.21 -19.20 -9.32
C THR A 203 14.68 -19.22 -8.94
N ILE A 204 15.19 -20.41 -8.66
CA ILE A 204 16.51 -20.66 -8.06
C ILE A 204 17.65 -20.08 -8.92
N SER A 205 18.50 -19.25 -8.31
CA SER A 205 19.88 -18.99 -8.76
C SER A 205 20.71 -18.43 -7.62
N SER A 206 21.71 -19.18 -7.17
CA SER A 206 22.60 -18.77 -6.08
C SER A 206 23.96 -18.29 -6.58
N ALA A 207 24.58 -17.44 -5.76
CA ALA A 207 26.01 -17.14 -5.67
C ALA A 207 26.64 -16.04 -6.57
N ASN A 208 27.38 -15.18 -5.85
CA ASN A 208 28.59 -14.44 -6.21
C ASN A 208 28.50 -13.04 -6.87
N ASN A 209 29.46 -12.22 -6.44
CA ASN A 209 29.62 -10.80 -6.73
C ASN A 209 30.71 -10.56 -7.80
N PHE A 210 30.75 -9.31 -8.28
CA PHE A 210 31.80 -8.66 -9.08
C PHE A 210 31.79 -8.96 -10.60
N PRO A 211 32.26 -8.01 -11.44
CA PRO A 211 31.47 -7.64 -12.62
C PRO A 211 32.23 -7.71 -13.96
N THR A 212 31.57 -7.20 -15.01
CA THR A 212 32.10 -6.61 -16.27
C THR A 212 31.66 -7.36 -17.55
N SER A 213 31.43 -6.56 -18.61
CA SER A 213 31.39 -6.90 -20.04
C SER A 213 30.28 -7.80 -20.63
N THR A 214 29.38 -7.11 -21.35
CA THR A 214 28.79 -7.44 -22.67
C THR A 214 27.71 -8.54 -22.82
N PRO A 215 26.66 -8.29 -23.64
CA PRO A 215 25.56 -9.24 -23.86
C PRO A 215 25.77 -10.16 -25.08
N LEU A 216 25.19 -11.36 -25.03
CA LEU A 216 24.95 -12.22 -26.19
C LEU A 216 23.51 -12.74 -26.20
N SER A 217 23.01 -13.06 -27.39
CA SER A 217 21.58 -13.12 -27.72
C SER A 217 20.82 -14.32 -27.12
N PRO A 218 19.51 -14.17 -26.81
CA PRO A 218 18.67 -15.29 -26.39
C PRO A 218 18.36 -16.20 -27.59
N ILE A 219 18.81 -17.46 -27.52
CA ILE A 219 18.38 -18.50 -28.46
C ILE A 219 17.01 -19.04 -28.01
N HIS A 220 15.99 -18.88 -28.85
CA HIS A 220 14.70 -19.51 -28.61
C HIS A 220 14.82 -21.04 -28.66
N SER A 221 14.49 -21.71 -27.57
CA SER A 221 14.16 -23.14 -27.58
C SER A 221 12.66 -23.31 -27.37
N ARG A 222 12.03 -24.15 -28.20
CA ARG A 222 10.57 -24.27 -28.31
C ARG A 222 10.19 -25.75 -28.28
N SER A 223 9.22 -26.10 -27.44
CA SER A 223 8.42 -27.33 -27.49
C SER A 223 9.15 -28.68 -27.35
N GLN A 224 8.71 -29.48 -26.38
CA GLN A 224 8.05 -30.76 -26.72
C GLN A 224 7.20 -31.27 -25.55
N SER A 225 6.29 -32.19 -25.86
CA SER A 225 5.27 -32.71 -24.94
C SER A 225 5.02 -34.19 -25.22
N GLN A 226 4.74 -34.99 -24.17
CA GLN A 226 3.72 -36.05 -24.18
C GLN A 226 3.44 -36.58 -22.75
N PRO A 227 2.32 -37.29 -22.51
CA PRO A 227 1.83 -37.67 -21.17
C PRO A 227 1.66 -39.20 -20.95
N LEU A 228 0.86 -39.56 -19.92
CA LEU A 228 0.18 -40.85 -19.64
C LEU A 228 0.92 -41.89 -18.76
N PRO A 229 0.18 -42.83 -18.09
CA PRO A 229 0.44 -43.19 -16.69
C PRO A 229 0.62 -44.70 -16.43
N SER A 230 0.55 -45.12 -15.16
CA SER A 230 0.19 -46.50 -14.77
C SER A 230 -0.44 -46.59 -13.38
N GLU A 231 -1.55 -47.32 -13.27
CA GLU A 231 -2.06 -47.85 -12.00
C GLU A 231 -1.46 -49.24 -11.71
N ARG A 232 -1.38 -49.64 -10.42
CA ARG A 232 -1.95 -50.92 -9.92
C ARG A 232 -1.80 -51.10 -8.39
N THR A 233 -2.87 -51.59 -7.77
CA THR A 233 -3.03 -52.10 -6.38
C THR A 233 -2.87 -53.64 -6.36
N PRO A 234 -3.06 -54.42 -5.25
CA PRO A 234 -3.50 -54.15 -3.85
C PRO A 234 -2.42 -54.58 -2.80
N THR A 235 -2.60 -54.83 -1.49
CA THR A 235 -3.70 -55.11 -0.52
C THR A 235 -3.38 -54.53 0.89
N GLY A 236 -4.26 -54.39 1.89
CA GLY A 236 -5.73 -54.61 1.96
C GLY A 236 -6.23 -55.12 3.35
N ARG A 237 -7.40 -54.62 3.80
CA ARG A 237 -8.24 -55.02 4.96
C ARG A 237 -7.75 -54.82 6.42
N SER A 238 -8.52 -53.99 7.15
CA SER A 238 -9.30 -54.45 8.33
C SER A 238 -10.56 -53.58 8.51
N GLN A 239 -11.50 -53.93 9.40
CA GLN A 239 -12.86 -53.33 9.49
C GLN A 239 -13.31 -52.98 10.92
N LYS A 240 -13.97 -51.82 11.11
CA LYS A 240 -15.17 -51.67 11.98
C LYS A 240 -15.95 -50.36 11.67
N PRO A 241 -17.29 -50.29 11.84
CA PRO A 241 -18.10 -49.13 11.40
C PRO A 241 -18.66 -48.30 12.60
N PRO A 242 -19.74 -47.48 12.51
CA PRO A 242 -19.71 -46.05 12.82
C PRO A 242 -20.46 -45.69 14.15
N PRO A 243 -20.69 -44.39 14.43
CA PRO A 243 -22.05 -43.87 14.20
C PRO A 243 -22.15 -42.42 13.67
N ILE A 244 -23.38 -41.98 13.42
CA ILE A 244 -23.79 -40.68 12.86
C ILE A 244 -23.92 -39.62 13.96
N ALA A 245 -23.55 -38.37 13.67
CA ALA A 245 -24.05 -37.19 14.39
C ALA A 245 -24.16 -35.98 13.44
N SER A 246 -25.31 -35.30 13.47
CA SER A 246 -25.61 -34.14 12.61
C SER A 246 -25.22 -32.82 13.28
N THR A 247 -24.75 -31.84 12.51
CA THR A 247 -25.15 -30.44 12.73
C THR A 247 -25.03 -29.61 11.44
N THR A 248 -25.72 -28.49 11.38
CA THR A 248 -25.91 -27.66 10.19
C THR A 248 -24.82 -26.59 10.03
N GLN A 249 -24.37 -26.33 8.80
CA GLN A 249 -23.57 -25.15 8.49
C GLN A 249 -24.48 -23.92 8.37
N THR A 250 -24.54 -23.09 9.41
CA THR A 250 -25.08 -21.73 9.31
C THR A 250 -24.01 -20.74 8.85
N ARG A 251 -24.45 -19.64 8.22
CA ARG A 251 -23.60 -18.81 7.35
C ARG A 251 -22.66 -17.88 8.11
N ARG A 252 -21.42 -17.71 7.63
CA ARG A 252 -20.60 -16.53 7.94
C ARG A 252 -21.27 -15.28 7.34
N PRO A 253 -21.27 -14.12 8.03
CA PRO A 253 -21.65 -12.85 7.41
C PRO A 253 -20.67 -12.46 6.29
N ARG A 254 -21.16 -11.73 5.29
CA ARG A 254 -20.38 -11.16 4.16
C ARG A 254 -20.65 -9.65 4.05
N ALA A 255 -19.75 -8.93 3.37
CA ALA A 255 -19.79 -7.47 3.27
C ALA A 255 -20.93 -6.96 2.36
N PRO A 256 -21.47 -5.75 2.60
CA PRO A 256 -22.66 -5.24 1.90
C PRO A 256 -22.33 -4.38 0.67
N SER A 257 -22.06 -4.99 -0.48
CA SER A 257 -22.09 -4.32 -1.80
C SER A 257 -22.06 -5.32 -2.97
N ASP A 258 -23.19 -5.98 -3.24
CA ASP A 258 -23.41 -6.78 -4.46
C ASP A 258 -24.60 -6.16 -5.24
N PRO A 259 -24.37 -5.54 -6.42
CA PRO A 259 -25.37 -4.68 -7.08
C PRO A 259 -26.40 -5.43 -7.95
N PHE A 260 -26.48 -6.76 -7.88
CA PHE A 260 -27.34 -7.56 -8.78
C PHE A 260 -28.53 -8.29 -8.11
N LEU A 261 -28.89 -7.95 -6.86
CA LEU A 261 -30.01 -8.58 -6.14
C LEU A 261 -30.91 -7.59 -5.39
N ASP A 262 -31.68 -6.79 -6.14
CA ASP A 262 -32.83 -6.02 -5.62
C ASP A 262 -34.13 -6.45 -6.32
N THR A 263 -34.73 -7.56 -5.87
CA THR A 263 -36.14 -7.90 -6.18
C THR A 263 -37.04 -7.29 -5.11
N SER A 264 -37.74 -6.21 -5.44
CA SER A 264 -38.45 -5.38 -4.46
C SER A 264 -39.71 -6.03 -3.88
N THR A 265 -39.77 -6.15 -2.55
CA THR A 265 -40.98 -6.51 -1.80
C THR A 265 -41.60 -5.26 -1.16
N LEU A 266 -42.66 -4.73 -1.77
CA LEU A 266 -43.47 -3.64 -1.24
C LEU A 266 -44.28 -4.05 0.00
N SER A 267 -44.43 -3.14 0.97
CA SER A 267 -45.63 -3.03 1.83
C SER A 267 -45.70 -1.70 2.58
N THR A 268 -46.86 -1.02 2.48
CA THR A 268 -47.50 -0.13 3.48
C THR A 268 -46.66 0.98 4.16
N SER A 269 -47.02 2.26 4.18
CA SER A 269 -48.27 2.98 3.83
C SER A 269 -47.96 4.52 3.82
N TYR A 270 -48.86 5.51 3.72
CA TYR A 270 -50.33 5.60 3.74
C TYR A 270 -50.77 6.93 3.07
N SER A 271 -51.85 6.94 2.26
CA SER A 271 -52.61 8.14 1.81
C SER A 271 -51.89 9.16 0.89
N SER A 272 -52.55 9.86 -0.04
CA SER A 272 -53.91 9.73 -0.61
C SER A 272 -54.04 10.55 -1.93
N ALA A 273 -55.21 10.47 -2.58
CA ALA A 273 -55.71 11.35 -3.66
C ALA A 273 -55.38 11.06 -5.16
N GLN A 274 -56.20 10.17 -5.74
CA GLN A 274 -57.20 10.52 -6.78
C GLN A 274 -56.83 10.55 -8.30
N THR A 275 -57.54 9.68 -9.05
CA THR A 275 -57.84 9.70 -10.51
C THR A 275 -56.70 9.71 -11.54
N GLY A 276 -56.73 8.88 -12.61
CA GLY A 276 -57.69 7.81 -12.94
C GLY A 276 -57.52 7.26 -14.37
N MET A 277 -58.10 6.08 -14.63
CA MET A 277 -58.20 5.37 -15.93
C MET A 277 -56.86 5.01 -16.65
N SER A 278 -56.40 3.77 -16.78
CA SER A 278 -57.00 2.50 -17.27
C SER A 278 -57.03 2.32 -18.80
N HIS A 279 -56.03 1.61 -19.35
CA HIS A 279 -56.31 0.39 -20.11
C HIS A 279 -55.08 -0.55 -20.18
N LEU A 280 -55.32 -1.85 -20.29
CA LEU A 280 -54.32 -2.87 -20.65
C LEU A 280 -54.47 -3.24 -22.13
N SER A 281 -53.42 -3.74 -22.78
CA SER A 281 -53.54 -4.85 -23.76
C SER A 281 -52.18 -5.42 -24.22
N THR A 282 -51.83 -6.51 -23.56
CA THR A 282 -51.06 -7.70 -23.95
C THR A 282 -50.87 -8.03 -25.46
N SER A 283 -49.73 -8.68 -25.75
CA SER A 283 -49.39 -9.56 -26.90
C SER A 283 -49.02 -9.00 -28.29
N GLY A 284 -48.03 -9.67 -28.91
CA GLY A 284 -47.69 -9.56 -30.34
C GLY A 284 -46.22 -9.91 -30.62
N SER A 285 -45.94 -11.04 -31.27
CA SER A 285 -44.58 -11.46 -31.67
C SER A 285 -44.41 -11.41 -33.19
N SER A 286 -43.26 -10.94 -33.67
CA SER A 286 -42.67 -11.34 -34.96
C SER A 286 -41.16 -11.04 -34.97
N ALA A 287 -40.41 -11.77 -35.80
CA ALA A 287 -38.99 -11.55 -36.08
C ALA A 287 -38.79 -10.83 -37.43
N ALA A 288 -37.52 -10.48 -37.73
CA ALA A 288 -37.01 -9.73 -38.90
C ALA A 288 -37.51 -8.27 -38.98
N ASP A 289 -36.64 -7.26 -39.12
CA ASP A 289 -35.74 -7.08 -40.27
C ASP A 289 -34.38 -6.42 -39.91
N GLU A 290 -33.40 -6.45 -40.82
CA GLU A 290 -32.05 -5.89 -40.65
C GLU A 290 -31.74 -4.78 -41.69
N PRO A 291 -31.48 -3.52 -41.26
CA PRO A 291 -30.96 -2.48 -42.13
C PRO A 291 -29.44 -2.24 -41.92
N VAL A 292 -28.67 -2.53 -42.96
CA VAL A 292 -27.20 -2.40 -43.05
C VAL A 292 -26.68 -1.02 -42.57
N THR A 293 -25.76 -1.02 -41.62
CA THR A 293 -25.02 0.17 -41.17
C THR A 293 -23.95 0.59 -42.18
N PRO A 294 -23.90 1.86 -42.64
CA PRO A 294 -22.79 2.34 -43.47
C PRO A 294 -21.53 2.54 -42.64
N THR A 295 -20.42 1.93 -43.06
CA THR A 295 -19.11 2.01 -42.39
C THR A 295 -18.55 3.44 -42.39
N THR A 296 -18.42 4.06 -41.21
CA THR A 296 -17.61 5.26 -41.01
C THR A 296 -16.14 4.90 -40.77
N PRO A 297 -15.17 5.66 -41.32
CA PRO A 297 -13.75 5.35 -41.15
C PRO A 297 -13.28 5.59 -39.70
N LEU A 298 -12.53 4.63 -39.17
CA LEU A 298 -11.93 4.70 -37.84
C LEU A 298 -10.55 5.40 -37.93
N GLY A 299 -10.46 6.66 -37.49
CA GLY A 299 -9.20 7.41 -37.52
C GLY A 299 -9.17 8.71 -36.72
N GLU A 300 -7.95 9.16 -36.44
CA GLU A 300 -7.52 10.54 -36.08
C GLU A 300 -8.02 11.18 -34.77
N VAL A 301 -8.68 10.44 -33.87
CA VAL A 301 -9.01 10.96 -32.51
C VAL A 301 -8.31 10.25 -31.35
N ASP A 302 -7.69 9.10 -31.58
CA ASP A 302 -6.97 8.39 -30.50
C ASP A 302 -5.77 9.21 -29.99
N ASP A 303 -5.10 9.96 -30.88
CA ASP A 303 -4.00 10.89 -30.53
C ASP A 303 -4.39 12.01 -29.54
N LEU A 304 -5.68 12.30 -29.34
CA LEU A 304 -6.13 13.26 -28.32
C LEU A 304 -6.32 12.64 -26.93
N PHE A 305 -6.32 11.31 -26.86
CA PHE A 305 -6.36 10.53 -25.62
C PHE A 305 -5.05 9.76 -25.36
N ALA A 306 -4.13 9.76 -26.34
CA ALA A 306 -2.78 9.23 -26.21
C ALA A 306 -2.00 9.93 -25.07
N PRO A 307 -1.33 9.17 -24.19
CA PRO A 307 -0.37 9.74 -23.26
C PRO A 307 0.77 10.45 -24.00
N ALA A 308 1.30 11.53 -23.42
CA ALA A 308 2.49 12.19 -23.95
C ALA A 308 3.67 11.20 -24.09
N PRO A 309 4.58 11.36 -25.08
CA PRO A 309 5.62 10.38 -25.38
C PRO A 309 6.47 9.99 -24.15
N GLN A 310 6.26 8.77 -23.65
CA GLN A 310 6.94 8.26 -22.47
C GLN A 310 8.39 7.86 -22.80
N PRO A 311 9.40 8.32 -22.04
CA PRO A 311 10.74 7.76 -22.11
C PRO A 311 10.74 6.35 -21.51
N ASN A 312 10.86 5.35 -22.40
CA ASN A 312 10.79 3.90 -22.20
C ASN A 312 9.41 3.31 -21.81
N PRO A 313 8.90 2.31 -22.56
CA PRO A 313 7.69 1.54 -22.21
C PRO A 313 7.96 0.47 -21.13
N ASN A 314 9.00 0.63 -20.32
CA ASN A 314 9.51 -0.36 -19.37
C ASN A 314 9.39 0.13 -17.90
N ARG A 315 8.38 0.97 -17.66
CA ARG A 315 7.88 1.35 -16.34
C ARG A 315 6.38 1.16 -16.35
N ASP A 316 5.91 0.17 -15.59
CA ASP A 316 4.49 -0.04 -15.38
C ASP A 316 3.92 1.14 -14.58
N PHE A 317 3.10 1.96 -15.24
CA PHE A 317 2.40 3.08 -14.60
C PHE A 317 1.19 2.61 -13.77
N CYS A 318 1.37 1.50 -13.05
CA CYS A 318 0.49 1.03 -11.99
C CYS A 318 1.27 0.43 -10.79
N ASP A 319 2.57 0.74 -10.64
CA ASP A 319 3.36 0.46 -9.42
C ASP A 319 2.88 1.30 -8.22
N SER A 320 1.66 1.00 -7.76
CA SER A 320 1.19 1.21 -6.40
C SER A 320 1.60 0.04 -5.49
N ASP A 321 2.50 -0.82 -5.96
CA ASP A 321 3.33 -1.69 -5.11
C ASP A 321 4.03 -0.82 -4.08
N GLY A 322 3.51 -0.86 -2.85
CA GLY A 322 4.03 -0.10 -1.73
C GLY A 322 5.52 -0.38 -1.57
N TYR A 323 6.34 0.67 -1.55
CA TYR A 323 7.79 0.52 -1.43
C TYR A 323 8.13 0.12 0.00
N LEU A 324 8.00 -1.19 0.26
CA LEU A 324 8.35 -1.82 1.52
C LEU A 324 9.86 -1.61 1.78
N ARG A 325 10.15 -1.13 2.99
CA ARG A 325 11.48 -0.73 3.40
C ARG A 325 11.78 -1.35 4.75
N THR A 326 12.81 -2.19 4.78
CA THR A 326 13.31 -2.79 6.02
C THR A 326 14.18 -1.79 6.77
N TRP A 327 13.74 -1.35 7.94
CA TRP A 327 14.49 -0.51 8.87
C TRP A 327 15.14 -1.39 9.94
N THR A 328 16.47 -1.48 9.94
CA THR A 328 17.22 -2.14 11.01
C THR A 328 17.24 -1.24 12.25
N ALA A 329 16.74 -1.75 13.38
CA ALA A 329 16.77 -1.10 14.68
C ALA A 329 18.18 -0.63 15.08
N PRO A 330 18.33 0.51 15.75
CA PRO A 330 19.63 1.13 15.98
C PRO A 330 20.40 0.41 17.08
N ASP A 331 21.73 0.37 16.97
CA ASP A 331 22.60 -0.30 17.96
C ASP A 331 22.90 0.58 19.19
N LEU A 332 21.83 1.08 19.79
CA LEU A 332 21.86 1.82 21.06
C LEU A 332 21.88 0.84 22.24
N PRO A 333 22.56 1.18 23.35
CA PRO A 333 22.60 0.34 24.53
C PRO A 333 21.26 0.36 25.28
N ASN A 334 20.88 -0.76 25.90
CA ASN A 334 19.66 -0.91 26.69
C ASN A 334 19.36 0.23 27.69
N PRO A 335 20.29 0.75 28.52
CA PRO A 335 20.00 1.88 29.41
C PRO A 335 19.55 3.15 28.66
N GLU A 336 19.99 3.33 27.42
CA GLU A 336 19.58 4.47 26.60
C GLU A 336 18.22 4.23 25.94
N LEU A 337 18.00 3.06 25.36
CA LEU A 337 16.69 2.66 24.84
C LEU A 337 15.59 2.74 25.92
N LEU A 338 15.89 2.34 27.16
CA LEU A 338 14.97 2.49 28.30
C LEU A 338 14.63 3.95 28.61
N ASN A 339 15.61 4.86 28.58
CA ASN A 339 15.38 6.29 28.79
C ASN A 339 14.59 6.91 27.63
N LEU A 340 14.81 6.48 26.39
CA LEU A 340 14.03 6.94 25.24
C LEU A 340 12.58 6.39 25.27
N LEU A 341 12.38 5.19 25.82
CA LEU A 341 11.05 4.59 25.98
C LEU A 341 10.14 5.34 26.98
N THR A 342 10.69 6.11 27.94
CA THR A 342 9.87 6.92 28.86
C THR A 342 9.25 8.16 28.21
N LEU A 343 9.66 8.50 26.98
CA LEU A 343 9.09 9.62 26.21
C LEU A 343 7.72 9.29 25.62
N PHE A 344 7.43 8.01 25.38
CA PHE A 344 6.22 7.59 24.68
C PHE A 344 4.98 7.75 25.57
N PRO A 345 3.91 8.42 25.07
CA PRO A 345 2.69 8.61 25.84
C PRO A 345 2.04 7.28 26.29
N PRO A 346 1.34 7.25 27.44
CA PRO A 346 0.71 6.03 27.95
C PRO A 346 -0.23 5.33 26.97
N PHE A 347 -0.86 6.05 26.04
CA PHE A 347 -1.75 5.46 25.03
C PHE A 347 -1.02 4.65 23.93
N ILE A 348 0.30 4.84 23.78
CA ILE A 348 1.17 3.97 22.99
C ILE A 348 1.61 2.79 23.87
N ALA A 349 2.14 3.07 25.06
CA ALA A 349 2.77 2.07 25.92
C ALA A 349 1.81 1.08 26.62
N ARG A 350 0.50 1.36 26.67
CA ARG A 350 -0.53 0.47 27.25
C ARG A 350 -0.97 -0.68 26.34
N ASN A 351 -0.58 -0.67 25.06
CA ASN A 351 -0.99 -1.74 24.14
C ASN A 351 -0.19 -3.02 24.44
N ALA A 352 -0.84 -4.18 24.34
CA ALA A 352 -0.17 -5.47 24.56
C ALA A 352 0.94 -5.66 23.52
N LEU A 353 2.18 -5.80 23.99
CA LEU A 353 3.35 -5.99 23.14
C LEU A 353 3.43 -7.47 22.70
N PRO A 354 3.24 -7.79 21.40
CA PRO A 354 3.54 -9.14 20.91
C PRO A 354 5.03 -9.41 21.05
N ARG A 355 5.37 -10.66 21.35
CA ARG A 355 6.74 -11.13 21.56
C ARG A 355 7.12 -12.07 20.44
N PHE A 356 8.39 -12.10 20.06
CA PHE A 356 8.91 -13.14 19.19
C PHE A 356 8.73 -14.50 19.87
N PRO A 357 8.32 -15.56 19.16
CA PRO A 357 8.21 -16.89 19.74
C PRO A 357 9.59 -17.35 20.21
N ALA A 358 9.72 -17.58 21.53
CA ALA A 358 10.99 -17.93 22.14
C ALA A 358 11.54 -19.21 21.50
N THR A 359 12.78 -19.15 21.01
CA THR A 359 13.52 -20.32 20.56
C THR A 359 13.88 -21.17 21.77
N SER A 360 12.96 -22.06 22.15
CA SER A 360 13.18 -23.06 23.18
C SER A 360 14.38 -23.92 22.79
N ALA A 361 15.37 -24.02 23.69
CA ALA A 361 16.61 -24.79 23.47
C ALA A 361 16.40 -26.32 23.55
N SER A 362 15.19 -26.78 23.22
CA SER A 362 14.72 -28.16 23.23
C SER A 362 14.13 -28.56 21.88
N ARG A 363 14.67 -28.02 20.78
CA ARG A 363 14.60 -28.76 19.52
C ARG A 363 15.55 -29.95 19.70
N ARG A 364 15.00 -31.17 19.66
CA ARG A 364 15.82 -32.38 19.50
C ARG A 364 16.66 -32.21 18.22
N LEU A 365 17.77 -32.94 18.12
CA LEU A 365 18.45 -33.09 16.84
C LEU A 365 17.39 -33.50 15.80
N ALA A 366 17.21 -32.65 14.78
CA ALA A 366 16.27 -32.95 13.70
C ALA A 366 16.86 -34.11 12.89
N ASP A 367 16.05 -35.14 12.64
CA ASP A 367 16.47 -36.22 11.76
C ASP A 367 16.67 -35.66 10.34
N ILE A 368 17.78 -36.06 9.72
CA ILE A 368 18.28 -35.48 8.46
C ILE A 368 17.37 -35.78 7.25
N GLU A 369 16.33 -36.60 7.46
CA GLU A 369 15.31 -36.98 6.48
C GLU A 369 14.06 -36.07 6.50
N GLU A 370 13.84 -35.27 7.56
CA GLU A 370 12.81 -34.22 7.56
C GLU A 370 13.33 -33.04 6.74
N GLY A 371 12.83 -32.92 5.50
CA GLY A 371 13.30 -31.93 4.54
C GLY A 371 13.21 -30.50 5.06
N LEU A 372 14.14 -29.64 4.63
CA LEU A 372 14.20 -28.23 4.99
C LEU A 372 13.01 -27.44 4.42
N GLU A 373 11.85 -27.57 5.06
CA GLU A 373 10.89 -26.46 5.12
C GLU A 373 11.63 -25.26 5.71
N GLU A 374 11.74 -24.19 4.91
CA GLU A 374 12.39 -22.95 5.30
C GLU A 374 11.60 -22.33 6.46
N GLU A 375 12.00 -22.63 7.70
CA GLU A 375 11.23 -22.36 8.93
C GLU A 375 10.81 -20.88 8.98
N GLY A 376 9.55 -20.64 8.60
CA GLY A 376 9.09 -19.33 8.15
C GLY A 376 9.46 -18.22 9.12
N ARG A 377 9.96 -17.09 8.58
CA ARG A 377 10.44 -15.95 9.36
C ARG A 377 9.41 -15.62 10.45
N LYS A 378 9.87 -15.59 11.69
CA LYS A 378 9.04 -15.42 12.89
C LYS A 378 8.68 -13.94 13.08
N GLU A 379 7.87 -13.49 12.14
CA GLU A 379 7.33 -12.14 12.01
C GLU A 379 6.24 -11.87 13.06
N ILE A 380 6.19 -10.63 13.54
CA ILE A 380 5.08 -10.08 14.32
C ILE A 380 4.68 -8.73 13.71
N SER A 381 3.39 -8.39 13.76
CA SER A 381 2.88 -7.10 13.25
C SER A 381 2.55 -6.16 14.40
N VAL A 382 3.02 -4.90 14.33
CA VAL A 382 2.64 -3.85 15.28
C VAL A 382 2.50 -2.51 14.55
N GLY A 383 1.34 -1.87 14.69
CA GLY A 383 1.08 -0.57 14.08
C GLY A 383 0.96 -0.71 12.56
N THR A 384 1.84 -0.03 11.82
CA THR A 384 1.88 -0.02 10.35
C THR A 384 2.96 -0.92 9.73
N GLY A 385 3.62 -1.79 10.51
CA GLY A 385 4.71 -2.61 9.98
C GLY A 385 4.86 -4.00 10.61
N THR A 386 5.46 -4.89 9.84
CA THR A 386 5.92 -6.22 10.26
C THR A 386 7.36 -6.14 10.78
N MET A 387 7.72 -6.96 11.76
CA MET A 387 9.07 -7.00 12.28
C MET A 387 9.52 -8.41 12.64
N TRP A 388 10.81 -8.69 12.49
CA TRP A 388 11.45 -9.98 12.75
C TRP A 388 12.84 -9.80 13.36
N LEU A 389 13.45 -10.90 13.81
CA LEU A 389 14.84 -10.89 14.27
C LEU A 389 15.78 -10.88 13.06
N GLY A 390 16.55 -9.80 12.91
CA GLY A 390 17.54 -9.64 11.86
C GLY A 390 18.81 -10.45 12.10
N SER A 391 19.58 -10.67 11.04
CA SER A 391 20.86 -11.39 11.13
C SER A 391 21.96 -10.59 11.84
N LYS A 392 21.86 -9.26 11.82
CA LYS A 392 22.83 -8.34 12.44
C LYS A 392 22.80 -8.46 13.96
N ARG A 393 23.95 -8.81 14.56
CA ARG A 393 24.17 -8.77 16.01
C ARG A 393 24.52 -7.36 16.48
N ARG A 394 24.28 -7.10 17.77
CA ARG A 394 24.62 -5.86 18.48
C ARG A 394 26.05 -5.87 19.00
N VAL A 395 26.71 -4.71 18.98
CA VAL A 395 28.08 -4.54 19.51
C VAL A 395 28.17 -4.72 21.02
N ASP A 396 29.37 -5.04 21.50
CA ASP A 396 29.62 -5.22 22.93
C ASP A 396 29.26 -4.01 23.78
N GLY A 397 28.82 -4.30 25.01
CA GLY A 397 28.28 -3.32 25.94
C GLY A 397 26.80 -2.98 25.73
N TRP A 398 26.10 -3.55 24.73
CA TRP A 398 24.67 -3.27 24.48
C TRP A 398 23.77 -3.48 25.71
N GLN A 399 24.08 -4.44 26.59
CA GLN A 399 23.34 -4.69 27.83
C GLN A 399 23.45 -3.57 28.88
N GLY A 400 24.38 -2.63 28.71
CA GLY A 400 24.79 -1.67 29.73
C GLY A 400 25.70 -2.28 30.79
N GLY A 401 26.01 -1.47 31.81
CA GLY A 401 26.81 -1.89 32.97
C GLY A 401 26.04 -2.80 33.93
N TRP A 402 26.76 -3.40 34.88
CA TRP A 402 26.21 -4.36 35.86
C TRP A 402 24.94 -3.85 36.58
N TRP A 403 24.92 -2.60 37.03
CA TRP A 403 23.76 -1.99 37.69
C TRP A 403 22.50 -1.91 36.80
N THR A 404 22.66 -1.68 35.49
CA THR A 404 21.52 -1.73 34.55
C THR A 404 21.00 -3.16 34.39
N ARG A 405 21.90 -4.14 34.31
CA ARG A 405 21.52 -5.57 34.21
C ARG A 405 20.82 -6.04 35.49
N PHE A 406 21.29 -5.60 36.66
CA PHE A 406 20.63 -5.85 37.95
C PHE A 406 19.22 -5.24 38.03
N LYS A 407 19.04 -3.97 37.60
CA LYS A 407 17.71 -3.36 37.51
C LYS A 407 16.77 -4.10 36.54
N LEU A 408 17.27 -4.53 35.38
CA LEU A 408 16.52 -5.34 34.42
C LEU A 408 16.18 -6.74 34.95
N TRP A 409 17.04 -7.31 35.80
CA TRP A 409 16.79 -8.58 36.48
C TRP A 409 15.74 -8.44 37.59
N LEU A 410 15.80 -7.39 38.42
CA LEU A 410 14.75 -7.08 39.40
C LEU A 410 13.38 -6.90 38.71
N ALA A 411 13.34 -6.15 37.61
CA ALA A 411 12.14 -5.94 36.79
C ALA A 411 11.73 -7.17 35.93
N ARG A 412 12.40 -8.32 36.11
CA ARG A 412 12.03 -9.65 35.58
C ARG A 412 11.57 -10.61 36.69
N VAL A 413 11.94 -10.35 37.94
CA VAL A 413 11.63 -11.21 39.11
C VAL A 413 10.41 -10.69 39.89
N PHE A 414 10.19 -9.38 39.88
CA PHE A 414 9.16 -8.70 40.69
C PHE A 414 8.11 -7.94 39.85
N CYS A 415 8.10 -8.13 38.52
CA CYS A 415 7.15 -7.55 37.55
C CYS A 415 6.94 -8.53 36.37
#